data_AF-A0A8T4XB18-F1
#
_entry.id   AF-A0A8T4XB18-F1
#
_cell.length_a   1.000
_cell.length_b   1.000
_cell.length_c   1.000
_cell.angle_alpha   90.00
_cell.angle_beta   90.00
_cell.angle_gamma   90.00
#
_symmetry.space_group_name_H-M   'P 1'
#
loop_
_entity.id
_entity.type
_entity.pdbx_description
1 polymer ?
#
loop_
_entity_poly.entity_id
_entity_poly.type
_entity_poly.pdbx_seq_one_letter_code
_entity_poly.pdbx_strand_id
1 'polypeptide(L)'
;MLLIILSPNSIFAQSSDSDGDGIPDSSDSCPADPETVNGFEDSDGCPDVVPPTDTDGDGIPDSSDSCPTQDETVNGFEDSDGCPDVVPPTDTDGDGIPDSSDSCPTQDETVNGFEDSDGCPDVVP
;
A
#
# COMPACT_ATOMS: atom_id res chain seq x y z
N MET A 1 -64.23 25.37 -24.34
CA MET A 1 -63.78 24.03 -23.90
C MET A 1 -62.27 24.15 -23.68
N LEU A 2 -61.83 23.62 -22.55
CA LEU A 2 -60.62 23.96 -21.80
C LEU A 2 -59.28 23.87 -22.55
N LEU A 3 -58.42 24.86 -22.30
CA LEU A 3 -56.99 24.93 -22.59
C LEU A 3 -56.22 23.77 -21.94
N ILE A 4 -55.35 23.09 -22.69
CA ILE A 4 -54.04 22.63 -22.18
C ILE A 4 -52.99 22.96 -23.23
N ILE A 5 -52.10 23.87 -22.86
CA ILE A 5 -50.91 24.31 -23.57
C ILE A 5 -49.83 23.23 -23.44
N LEU A 6 -49.60 22.44 -24.49
CA LEU A 6 -48.33 21.73 -24.64
C LEU A 6 -47.43 22.61 -25.50
N SER A 7 -46.54 23.35 -24.84
CA SER A 7 -45.48 24.12 -25.48
C SER A 7 -44.69 23.23 -26.45
N PRO A 8 -44.37 23.68 -27.68
CA PRO A 8 -43.66 22.87 -28.67
C PRO A 8 -42.14 22.84 -28.41
N ASN A 9 -41.73 22.69 -27.15
CA ASN A 9 -40.33 22.70 -26.73
C ASN A 9 -40.12 21.71 -25.59
N SER A 10 -40.01 20.45 -25.93
CA SER A 10 -39.23 19.47 -25.17
C SER A 10 -38.78 18.43 -26.17
N ILE A 11 -37.80 18.82 -26.99
CA ILE A 11 -36.84 17.86 -27.53
C ILE A 11 -36.28 17.22 -26.26
N PHE A 12 -36.65 15.96 -25.98
CA PHE A 12 -35.86 15.14 -25.08
C PHE A 12 -34.46 15.22 -25.67
N ALA A 13 -33.57 15.98 -25.04
CA ALA A 13 -32.15 15.80 -25.28
C ALA A 13 -31.90 14.36 -24.86
N GLN A 14 -31.88 13.44 -25.82
CA GLN A 14 -31.10 12.24 -25.63
C GLN A 14 -29.71 12.79 -25.38
N SER A 15 -29.29 12.75 -24.12
CA SER A 15 -27.92 13.03 -23.78
C SER A 15 -27.07 12.07 -24.60
N SER A 16 -26.07 12.62 -25.28
CA SER A 16 -25.09 11.78 -25.97
C SER A 16 -24.47 10.80 -24.97
N ASP A 17 -24.16 9.64 -25.46
CA ASP A 17 -23.47 8.54 -24.80
C ASP A 17 -22.52 8.01 -25.88
N SER A 18 -21.29 8.50 -25.84
CA SER A 18 -20.36 8.49 -26.96
C SER A 18 -19.61 7.17 -27.09
N ASP A 19 -19.44 6.43 -26.00
CA ASP A 19 -18.84 5.09 -25.97
C ASP A 19 -19.85 3.95 -25.75
N GLY A 20 -21.09 4.28 -25.39
CA GLY A 20 -22.22 3.36 -25.36
C GLY A 20 -22.26 2.46 -24.12
N ASP A 21 -21.69 2.92 -23.01
CA ASP A 21 -21.69 2.17 -21.74
C ASP A 21 -22.99 2.35 -20.93
N GLY A 22 -23.86 3.28 -21.36
CA GLY A 22 -25.15 3.57 -20.75
C GLY A 22 -25.13 4.74 -19.76
N ILE A 23 -24.00 5.42 -19.58
CA ILE A 23 -23.84 6.65 -18.82
C ILE A 23 -23.80 7.83 -19.81
N PRO A 24 -24.68 8.84 -19.62
CA PRO A 24 -24.64 10.04 -20.45
C PRO A 24 -23.28 10.78 -20.39
N ASP A 25 -22.78 11.28 -21.52
CA ASP A 25 -21.54 12.10 -21.63
C ASP A 25 -21.48 13.27 -20.62
N SER A 26 -22.64 13.77 -20.16
CA SER A 26 -22.74 14.86 -19.17
C SER A 26 -22.48 14.43 -17.72
N SER A 27 -22.57 13.13 -17.46
CA SER A 27 -22.41 12.48 -16.16
C SER A 27 -21.27 11.47 -16.16
N ASP A 28 -20.72 11.18 -17.33
CA ASP A 28 -19.60 10.28 -17.57
C ASP A 28 -18.26 11.02 -17.39
N SER A 29 -17.38 10.45 -16.57
CA SER A 29 -16.05 10.99 -16.32
C SER A 29 -15.05 10.63 -17.43
N CYS A 30 -15.34 9.59 -18.20
CA CYS A 30 -14.58 9.13 -19.35
C CYS A 30 -15.44 8.95 -20.63
N PRO A 31 -16.03 10.03 -21.22
CA PRO A 31 -17.01 9.95 -22.32
C PRO A 31 -16.57 9.33 -23.65
N ALA A 32 -15.38 8.76 -23.73
CA ALA A 32 -14.86 8.12 -24.93
C ALA A 32 -14.33 6.70 -24.66
N ASP A 33 -14.32 6.28 -23.40
CA ASP A 33 -13.75 5.02 -22.93
C ASP A 33 -14.81 4.33 -22.06
N PRO A 34 -15.42 3.23 -22.54
CA PRO A 34 -16.59 2.67 -21.88
C PRO A 34 -16.27 2.08 -20.51
N GLU A 35 -17.18 2.27 -19.57
CA GLU A 35 -17.19 1.64 -18.24
C GLU A 35 -16.92 0.13 -18.27
N THR A 36 -16.15 -0.36 -17.29
CA THR A 36 -15.88 -1.78 -17.06
C THR A 36 -16.66 -2.29 -15.86
N VAL A 37 -17.92 -2.67 -16.07
CA VAL A 37 -18.81 -3.19 -15.02
C VAL A 37 -18.24 -4.43 -14.33
N ASN A 38 -17.62 -4.24 -13.17
CA ASN A 38 -16.89 -5.25 -12.43
C ASN A 38 -17.19 -5.24 -10.92
N GLY A 39 -18.04 -4.31 -10.45
CA GLY A 39 -18.44 -4.17 -9.05
C GLY A 39 -17.59 -3.17 -8.25
N PHE A 40 -16.62 -2.52 -8.88
CA PHE A 40 -15.83 -1.42 -8.37
C PHE A 40 -16.12 -0.20 -9.25
N GLU A 41 -16.32 0.96 -8.63
CA GLU A 41 -16.54 2.27 -9.27
C GLU A 41 -17.50 2.39 -10.50
N ASP A 42 -18.32 1.35 -10.80
CA ASP A 42 -19.25 1.17 -11.94
C ASP A 42 -20.24 2.32 -12.31
N SER A 43 -20.21 3.45 -11.61
CA SER A 43 -21.10 4.59 -11.80
C SER A 43 -20.39 5.88 -12.23
N ASP A 44 -19.06 5.87 -12.36
CA ASP A 44 -18.30 7.05 -12.75
C ASP A 44 -18.09 7.16 -14.27
N GLY A 45 -18.33 6.07 -15.01
CA GLY A 45 -18.22 6.00 -16.48
C GLY A 45 -16.82 5.70 -16.97
N CYS A 46 -15.90 5.33 -16.08
CA CYS A 46 -14.51 5.11 -16.44
C CYS A 46 -14.14 3.62 -16.36
N PRO A 47 -13.33 3.11 -17.30
CA PRO A 47 -12.82 1.75 -17.19
C PRO A 47 -11.89 1.63 -15.99
N ASP A 48 -12.28 0.81 -15.02
CA ASP A 48 -11.48 0.51 -13.84
C ASP A 48 -11.17 -0.99 -13.67
N VAL A 49 -10.44 -1.30 -12.60
CA VAL A 49 -10.17 -2.66 -12.15
C VAL A 49 -10.41 -2.76 -10.65
N VAL A 50 -10.98 -3.88 -10.21
CA VAL A 50 -11.10 -4.18 -8.77
C VAL A 50 -9.71 -4.20 -8.13
N PRO A 51 -9.44 -3.35 -7.12
CA PRO A 51 -8.17 -3.39 -6.41
C PRO A 51 -8.02 -4.72 -5.67
N PRO A 52 -6.78 -5.24 -5.52
CA PRO A 52 -6.57 -6.45 -4.74
C PRO A 52 -6.95 -6.20 -3.27
N THR A 53 -7.33 -7.27 -2.56
CA THR A 53 -7.61 -7.18 -1.12
C THR A 53 -6.34 -6.80 -0.37
N ASP A 54 -6.49 -5.85 0.54
CA ASP A 54 -5.50 -5.37 1.49
C ASP A 54 -6.28 -5.16 2.81
N THR A 55 -6.09 -6.08 3.75
CA THR A 55 -6.97 -6.24 4.92
C THR A 55 -6.63 -5.27 6.05
N ASP A 56 -5.37 -4.88 6.22
CA ASP A 56 -4.94 -3.88 7.22
C ASP A 56 -4.73 -2.47 6.62
N GLY A 57 -4.65 -2.36 5.30
CA GLY A 57 -4.63 -1.08 4.59
C GLY A 57 -3.27 -0.43 4.58
N ASP A 58 -2.19 -1.20 4.66
CA ASP A 58 -0.82 -0.70 4.61
C ASP A 58 -0.31 -0.45 3.18
N GLY A 59 -1.09 -0.87 2.17
CA GLY A 59 -0.79 -0.70 0.75
C GLY A 59 -0.13 -1.91 0.09
N ILE A 60 0.11 -3.00 0.83
CA ILE A 60 0.60 -4.28 0.32
C ILE A 60 -0.58 -5.25 0.20
N PRO A 61 -0.86 -5.81 -0.98
CA PRO A 61 -1.95 -6.76 -1.13
C PRO A 61 -1.77 -8.01 -0.26
N ASP A 62 -2.84 -8.55 0.33
CA ASP A 62 -2.85 -9.76 1.18
C ASP A 62 -2.09 -10.95 0.57
N SER A 63 -2.05 -11.03 -0.77
CA SER A 63 -1.37 -12.10 -1.51
C SER A 63 0.17 -11.99 -1.54
N SER A 64 0.69 -10.79 -1.26
CA SER A 64 2.12 -10.43 -1.22
C SER A 64 2.58 -9.99 0.16
N ASP A 65 1.65 -9.84 1.09
CA ASP A 65 1.86 -9.45 2.48
C ASP A 65 2.14 -10.68 3.36
N SER A 66 3.22 -10.62 4.14
CA SER A 66 3.60 -11.66 5.10
C SER A 66 2.82 -11.59 6.42
N CYS A 67 2.23 -10.43 6.72
CA CYS A 67 1.39 -10.16 7.87
C CYS A 67 0.03 -9.49 7.48
N PRO A 68 -0.89 -10.16 6.74
CA PRO A 68 -2.14 -9.58 6.17
C PRO A 68 -3.20 -9.00 7.11
N THR A 69 -2.88 -8.78 8.38
CA THR A 69 -3.81 -8.27 9.40
C THR A 69 -3.11 -7.31 10.36
N GLN A 70 -1.86 -6.97 10.10
CA GLN A 70 -1.01 -6.12 10.92
C GLN A 70 -0.27 -5.16 9.99
N ASP A 71 -0.57 -3.88 10.15
CA ASP A 71 -0.01 -2.83 9.32
C ASP A 71 1.53 -2.75 9.38
N GLU A 72 2.15 -2.65 8.20
CA GLU A 72 3.56 -2.32 8.03
C GLU A 72 3.97 -1.06 8.84
N THR A 73 5.15 -1.12 9.47
CA THR A 73 5.76 0.01 10.16
C THR A 73 6.87 0.62 9.31
N VAL A 74 6.50 1.50 8.37
CA VAL A 74 7.45 2.17 7.46
C VAL A 74 8.52 2.95 8.23
N ASN A 75 9.70 2.37 8.36
CA ASN A 75 10.81 2.88 9.17
C ASN A 75 12.18 2.79 8.46
N GLY A 76 12.22 2.25 7.23
CA GLY A 76 13.44 2.10 6.42
C GLY A 76 14.14 0.75 6.59
N PHE A 77 13.56 -0.15 7.39
CA PHE A 77 13.97 -1.54 7.55
C PHE A 77 12.79 -2.41 7.12
N GLU A 78 13.05 -3.45 6.33
CA GLU A 78 12.09 -4.46 5.85
C GLU A 78 10.70 -4.01 5.32
N ASP A 79 10.48 -2.70 5.05
CA ASP A 79 9.25 -2.00 4.60
C ASP A 79 8.45 -2.57 3.39
N SER A 80 8.88 -3.69 2.81
CA SER A 80 8.24 -4.33 1.65
C SER A 80 7.67 -5.71 1.95
N ASP A 81 7.82 -6.22 3.18
CA ASP A 81 7.32 -7.54 3.56
C ASP A 81 5.89 -7.50 4.15
N GLY A 82 5.40 -6.31 4.51
CA GLY A 82 4.06 -6.07 5.05
C GLY A 82 3.95 -6.35 6.54
N CYS A 83 5.08 -6.49 7.25
CA CYS A 83 5.09 -6.84 8.65
C CYS A 83 5.61 -5.69 9.51
N PRO A 84 4.98 -5.41 10.66
CA PRO A 84 5.53 -4.42 11.59
C PRO A 84 6.88 -4.89 12.15
N ASP A 85 7.92 -4.14 11.83
CA ASP A 85 9.28 -4.37 12.31
C ASP A 85 9.86 -3.17 13.08
N VAL A 86 11.12 -3.34 13.53
CA VAL A 86 11.90 -2.27 14.15
C VAL A 86 13.31 -2.26 13.56
N VAL A 87 13.83 -1.06 13.31
CA VAL A 87 15.22 -0.89 12.90
C VAL A 87 16.16 -1.51 13.95
N PRO A 88 17.00 -2.49 13.59
CA PRO A 88 17.97 -3.05 14.51
C PRO A 88 18.98 -1.97 14.95
N PRO A 89 19.47 -2.01 16.20
CA PRO A 89 20.49 -1.07 16.63
C PRO A 89 21.77 -1.25 15.81
N THR A 90 22.56 -0.18 15.67
CA THR A 90 23.84 -0.25 14.97
C THR A 90 24.79 -1.19 15.69
N ASP A 91 25.43 -2.05 14.91
CA ASP A 91 26.46 -3.01 15.30
C ASP A 91 27.52 -2.95 14.18
N THR A 92 28.62 -2.25 14.46
CA THR A 92 29.57 -1.80 13.45
C THR A 92 30.54 -2.92 13.02
N ASP A 93 30.87 -3.85 13.90
CA ASP A 93 31.72 -5.02 13.58
C ASP A 93 30.93 -6.32 13.37
N GLY A 94 29.66 -6.34 13.73
CA GLY A 94 28.74 -7.43 13.43
C GLY A 94 28.91 -8.63 14.35
N ASP A 95 29.40 -8.43 15.58
CA ASP A 95 29.57 -9.50 16.57
C ASP A 95 28.27 -9.84 17.34
N GLY A 96 27.21 -9.04 17.12
CA GLY A 96 25.89 -9.20 17.72
C GLY A 96 25.67 -8.38 18.99
N ILE A 97 26.63 -7.57 19.42
CA ILE A 97 26.50 -6.62 20.52
C ILE A 97 26.33 -5.21 19.92
N PRO A 98 25.22 -4.50 20.23
CA PRO A 98 25.02 -3.15 19.70
C PRO A 98 26.14 -2.19 20.13
N ASP A 99 26.53 -1.25 19.26
CA ASP A 99 27.57 -0.23 19.51
C ASP A 99 27.38 0.52 20.84
N SER A 100 26.13 0.68 21.29
CA SER A 100 25.79 1.36 22.55
C SER A 100 26.11 0.55 23.81
N SER A 101 26.25 -0.76 23.65
CA SER A 101 26.50 -1.76 24.69
C SER A 101 27.86 -2.44 24.55
N ASP A 102 28.56 -2.19 23.44
CA ASP A 102 29.85 -2.73 23.09
C ASP A 102 31.00 -1.82 23.59
N SER A 103 31.96 -2.42 24.29
CA SER A 103 33.15 -1.74 24.79
C SER A 103 34.22 -1.52 23.71
N CYS A 104 34.17 -2.30 22.63
CA CYS A 104 35.02 -2.21 21.45
C CYS A 104 34.21 -2.18 20.12
N PRO A 105 33.41 -1.13 19.83
CA PRO A 105 32.44 -1.04 18.69
C PRO A 105 32.98 -1.16 17.25
N THR A 106 34.19 -1.64 17.03
CA THR A 106 34.83 -1.75 15.72
C THR A 106 35.74 -2.98 15.64
N GLN A 107 35.69 -3.85 16.65
CA GLN A 107 36.51 -5.04 16.81
C GLN A 107 35.63 -6.16 17.34
N ASP A 108 35.44 -7.18 16.51
CA ASP A 108 34.59 -8.31 16.82
C ASP A 108 35.01 -9.06 18.09
N GLU A 109 34.04 -9.39 18.95
CA GLU A 109 34.20 -10.28 20.09
C GLU A 109 34.82 -11.63 19.70
N THR A 110 35.73 -12.14 20.54
CA THR A 110 36.30 -13.48 20.40
C THR A 110 35.59 -14.45 21.34
N VAL A 111 34.47 -15.03 20.88
CA VAL A 111 33.70 -16.01 21.66
C VAL A 111 34.52 -17.25 22.02
N ASN A 112 35.06 -17.27 23.24
CA ASN A 112 36.00 -18.29 23.73
C ASN A 112 35.68 -18.79 25.15
N GLY A 113 34.62 -18.28 25.78
CA GLY A 113 34.21 -18.64 27.14
C GLY A 113 34.80 -17.75 28.24
N PHE A 114 35.50 -16.69 27.87
CA PHE A 114 36.05 -15.65 28.73
C PHE A 114 35.54 -14.30 28.22
N GLU A 115 35.07 -13.44 29.13
CA GLU A 115 34.49 -12.10 28.91
C GLU A 115 33.57 -11.85 27.68
N ASP A 116 33.01 -12.89 27.04
CA ASP A 116 32.19 -12.91 25.79
C ASP A 116 30.93 -11.99 25.70
N SER A 117 30.73 -11.08 26.64
CA SER A 117 29.58 -10.16 26.69
C SER A 117 29.97 -8.69 26.73
N ASP A 118 31.27 -8.37 26.74
CA ASP A 118 31.74 -6.97 26.75
C ASP A 118 31.99 -6.40 25.35
N GLY A 119 32.00 -7.26 24.32
CA GLY A 119 32.17 -6.90 22.91
C GLY A 119 33.62 -6.67 22.51
N CYS A 120 34.58 -7.11 23.33
CA CYS A 120 35.99 -6.89 23.09
C CYS A 120 36.73 -8.22 22.87
N PRO A 121 37.58 -8.32 21.83
CA PRO A 121 38.38 -9.52 21.62
C PRO A 121 39.35 -9.76 22.77
N ASP A 122 39.30 -10.96 23.34
CA ASP A 122 40.16 -11.37 24.44
C ASP A 122 40.84 -12.73 24.24
N VAL A 123 41.56 -13.17 25.27
CA VAL A 123 42.15 -14.52 25.33
C VAL A 123 41.91 -15.16 26.69
N VAL A 124 41.63 -16.46 26.70
CA VAL A 124 41.51 -17.26 27.93
C VAL A 124 42.84 -17.22 28.72
N PRO A 125 42.82 -16.86 30.03
CA PRO A 125 44.00 -16.81 30.89
C PRO A 125 44.75 -18.14 31.11
#